data_AF-A0A2K3D607-F1
#
_entry.id   AF-A0A2K3D607-F1
#
_cell.length_a   1.000
_cell.length_b   1.000
_cell.length_c   1.000
_cell.angle_alpha   90.00
_cell.angle_beta   90.00
_cell.angle_gamma   90.00
#
_symmetry.space_group_name_H-M   'P 1'
#
loop_
_entity.id
_entity.type
_entity.pdbx_description
1 polymer ?
#
loop_
_entity_poly.entity_id
_entity_poly.type
_entity_poly.pdbx_seq_one_letter_code
_entity_poly.pdbx_strand_id
1 'polypeptide(L)'
;MTAGARVHHFSDCVVAEALRDVLREHANVDITRNQLWLVQAPPGLSQAVWDIVCLAAVAALEYGRQRLYACRDAAGRTAEVAVVRRIGVEVIADFWSRLAAFVSLRRLPRRWDLVPNQHPFPSPFLASDDVGGVIFVGPAADSPPASP
;
A
#
# COMPACT_ATOMS: atom_id res chain seq x y z
N MET A 1 -18.47 -22.62 26.72
CA MET A 1 -18.91 -21.26 27.07
C MET A 1 -17.81 -20.29 26.63
N THR A 2 -17.75 -19.97 25.33
CA THR A 2 -18.28 -18.71 24.75
C THR A 2 -17.56 -17.48 25.27
N ALA A 3 -16.47 -17.12 24.61
CA ALA A 3 -16.00 -15.74 24.52
C ALA A 3 -15.43 -15.54 23.12
N GLY A 4 -16.16 -14.78 22.30
CA GLY A 4 -15.74 -14.46 20.94
C GLY A 4 -14.32 -13.92 20.95
N ALA A 5 -13.45 -14.56 20.17
CA ALA A 5 -12.10 -14.09 19.93
C ALA A 5 -12.20 -12.70 19.27
N ARG A 6 -12.22 -11.63 20.08
CA ARG A 6 -11.99 -10.25 19.64
C ARG A 6 -10.52 -10.07 19.28
N VAL A 7 -9.96 -11.01 18.52
CA VAL A 7 -8.64 -10.92 17.90
C VAL A 7 -8.83 -10.14 16.61
N HIS A 8 -9.12 -8.85 16.75
CA HIS A 8 -9.24 -7.91 15.63
C HIS A 8 -8.43 -6.66 15.92
N HIS A 9 -7.12 -6.84 16.16
CA HIS A 9 -6.21 -5.81 15.67
C HIS A 9 -6.15 -6.00 14.16
N PHE A 10 -7.04 -5.34 13.42
CA PHE A 10 -7.07 -5.38 11.96
C PHE A 10 -5.70 -5.01 11.35
N SER A 11 -4.89 -4.26 12.11
CA SER A 11 -3.48 -3.99 11.84
C SER A 11 -2.58 -5.21 11.70
N ASP A 12 -2.96 -6.35 12.28
CA ASP A 12 -2.23 -7.61 12.30
C ASP A 12 -2.98 -8.72 11.55
N CYS A 13 -4.01 -8.38 10.76
CA CYS A 13 -4.71 -9.37 9.95
C CYS A 13 -3.93 -9.71 8.68
N VAL A 14 -4.11 -10.92 8.15
CA VAL A 14 -3.39 -11.42 6.96
C VAL A 14 -3.45 -10.48 5.74
N VAL A 15 -4.54 -9.73 5.58
CA VAL A 15 -4.67 -8.72 4.51
C VAL A 15 -3.72 -7.53 4.75
N ALA A 16 -3.63 -7.05 5.99
CA ALA A 16 -2.69 -6.01 6.38
C ALA A 16 -1.23 -6.49 6.38
N GLU A 17 -0.97 -7.76 6.68
CA GLU A 17 0.36 -8.36 6.54
C GLU A 17 0.79 -8.42 5.07
N ALA A 18 -0.08 -8.94 4.20
CA ALA A 18 0.19 -9.04 2.77
C ALA A 18 0.50 -7.68 2.13
N LEU A 19 -0.26 -6.63 2.49
CA LEU A 19 0.04 -5.28 2.01
C LEU A 19 1.40 -4.78 2.53
N ARG A 20 1.73 -5.03 3.81
CA ARG A 20 3.05 -4.67 4.35
C ARG A 20 4.18 -5.41 3.66
N ASP A 21 4.00 -6.68 3.33
CA ASP A 21 5.02 -7.46 2.61
C ASP A 21 5.26 -6.92 1.21
N VAL A 22 4.20 -6.55 0.48
CA VAL A 22 4.32 -5.85 -0.81
C VAL A 22 5.06 -4.52 -0.66
N LEU A 23 4.77 -3.74 0.38
CA LEU A 23 5.47 -2.49 0.64
C LEU A 23 6.95 -2.71 0.96
N ARG A 24 7.29 -3.74 1.74
CA ARG A 24 8.70 -4.10 2.09
C ARG A 24 9.48 -4.51 0.87
N GLU A 25 8.90 -5.40 0.06
CA GLU A 25 9.50 -5.90 -1.17
C GLU A 25 9.72 -4.75 -2.15
N HIS A 26 8.72 -3.89 -2.34
CA HIS A 26 8.83 -2.76 -3.24
C HIS A 26 9.80 -1.69 -2.74
N ALA A 27 9.79 -1.38 -1.44
CA ALA A 27 10.65 -0.35 -0.87
C ALA A 27 12.10 -0.82 -0.67
N ASN A 28 12.34 -2.14 -0.67
CA ASN A 28 13.58 -2.77 -0.25
C ASN A 28 14.08 -2.27 1.13
N VAL A 29 13.12 -1.99 2.03
CA VAL A 29 13.35 -1.51 3.39
C VAL A 29 12.45 -2.28 4.33
N ASP A 30 12.94 -2.57 5.54
CA ASP A 30 12.10 -3.19 6.56
C ASP A 30 11.07 -2.18 7.08
N ILE A 31 9.83 -2.37 6.64
CA ILE A 31 8.67 -1.61 7.07
C ILE A 31 8.01 -2.34 8.23
N THR A 32 8.10 -1.74 9.40
CA THR A 32 7.43 -2.18 10.61
C THR A 32 5.96 -1.79 10.60
N ARG A 33 5.16 -2.49 11.42
CA ARG A 33 3.76 -2.10 11.68
C ARG A 33 3.67 -0.63 12.13
N ASN A 34 4.50 -0.23 13.09
CA ASN A 34 4.43 1.10 13.68
C ASN A 34 4.70 2.19 12.65
N GLN A 35 5.60 1.96 11.69
CA GLN A 35 5.87 2.93 10.62
C GLN A 35 4.64 3.18 9.74
N LEU A 36 3.86 2.13 9.42
CA LEU A 36 2.63 2.27 8.66
C LEU A 36 1.50 2.95 9.46
N TRP A 37 1.29 2.52 10.70
CA TRP A 37 0.14 2.96 11.49
C TRP A 37 0.35 4.29 12.23
N LEU A 38 1.60 4.65 12.53
CA LEU A 38 1.96 5.95 13.11
C LEU A 38 2.40 6.96 12.05
N VAL A 39 2.36 6.58 10.77
CA VAL A 39 2.80 7.43 9.65
C VAL A 39 4.21 7.95 9.88
N GLN A 40 5.13 7.06 10.26
CA GLN A 40 6.54 7.37 10.49
C GLN A 40 7.38 6.79 9.36
N ALA A 41 8.04 7.64 8.58
CA ALA A 41 8.84 7.18 7.45
C ALA A 41 9.98 6.26 7.91
N PRO A 42 10.18 5.11 7.23
CA PRO A 42 11.36 4.31 7.43
C PRO A 42 12.65 5.08 7.07
N PRO A 43 13.80 4.70 7.65
CA PRO A 43 15.08 5.29 7.29
C PRO A 43 15.32 5.19 5.77
N GLY A 44 15.68 6.31 5.14
CA GLY A 44 15.91 6.37 3.69
C GLY A 44 14.69 6.75 2.84
N LEU A 45 13.48 6.81 3.43
CA LEU A 45 12.29 7.32 2.75
C LEU A 45 11.93 8.74 3.20
N SER A 46 11.43 9.54 2.26
CA SER A 46 10.91 10.88 2.55
C SER A 46 9.56 10.79 3.27
N GLN A 47 9.38 11.58 4.32
CA GLN A 47 8.13 11.65 5.07
C GLN A 47 6.95 12.08 4.19
N ALA A 48 7.14 13.03 3.28
CA ALA A 48 6.08 13.49 2.39
C ALA A 48 5.58 12.38 1.44
N VAL A 49 6.47 11.51 1.00
CA VAL A 49 6.13 10.33 0.17
C VAL A 49 5.43 9.28 1.02
N TRP A 50 5.95 9.05 2.22
CA TRP A 50 5.41 8.10 3.17
C TRP A 50 3.98 8.47 3.63
N ASP A 51 3.68 9.76 3.78
CA ASP A 51 2.33 10.24 4.12
C ASP A 51 1.30 9.81 3.06
N ILE A 52 1.65 9.90 1.77
CA ILE A 52 0.79 9.47 0.65
C ILE A 52 0.64 7.95 0.65
N VAL A 53 1.75 7.22 0.80
CA VAL A 53 1.75 5.76 0.86
C VAL A 53 0.88 5.27 2.02
N CYS A 54 1.02 5.85 3.21
CA CYS A 54 0.20 5.52 4.37
C CYS A 54 -1.28 5.82 4.13
N LEU A 55 -1.60 6.98 3.56
CA LEU A 55 -2.98 7.35 3.27
C LEU A 55 -3.62 6.38 2.26
N ALA A 56 -2.91 6.04 1.18
CA ALA A 56 -3.37 5.05 0.20
C ALA A 56 -3.53 3.66 0.83
N ALA A 57 -2.57 3.24 1.66
CA ALA A 57 -2.58 1.94 2.33
C ALA A 57 -3.73 1.81 3.33
N VAL A 58 -3.94 2.81 4.19
CA VAL A 58 -5.04 2.81 5.16
C VAL A 58 -6.40 2.83 4.46
N ALA A 59 -6.54 3.58 3.37
CA ALA A 59 -7.78 3.59 2.58
C ALA A 59 -8.06 2.22 1.94
N ALA A 60 -7.05 1.57 1.37
CA ALA A 60 -7.19 0.24 0.77
C ALA A 60 -7.50 -0.84 1.82
N LEU A 61 -6.87 -0.75 2.99
CA LEU A 61 -7.15 -1.64 4.11
C LEU A 61 -8.59 -1.44 4.64
N GLU A 62 -9.07 -0.21 4.76
CA GLU A 62 -10.45 0.05 5.12
C GLU A 62 -11.44 -0.53 4.10
N TYR A 63 -11.14 -0.43 2.80
CA TYR A 63 -11.89 -1.12 1.74
C TYR A 63 -11.93 -2.65 1.96
N GLY A 64 -10.77 -3.26 2.23
CA GLY A 64 -10.68 -4.69 2.54
C GLY A 64 -11.47 -5.09 3.79
N ARG A 65 -11.44 -4.26 4.84
CA ARG A 65 -12.19 -4.47 6.08
C ARG A 65 -13.69 -4.54 5.81
N GLN A 66 -14.22 -3.58 5.05
CA GLN A 66 -15.63 -3.53 4.66
C GLN A 66 -16.04 -4.77 3.86
N ARG A 67 -15.19 -5.19 2.92
CA ARG A 67 -15.37 -6.40 2.11
C ARG A 67 -15.41 -7.68 2.94
N LEU A 68 -14.52 -7.80 3.93
CA LEU A 68 -14.51 -8.93 4.86
C LEU A 68 -15.78 -9.00 5.68
N TYR A 69 -16.27 -7.87 6.20
CA TYR A 69 -17.54 -7.84 6.93
C TYR A 69 -18.73 -8.22 6.05
N ALA A 70 -18.77 -7.75 4.80
CA ALA A 70 -19.85 -8.10 3.88
C ALA A 70 -19.89 -9.60 3.52
N CYS A 71 -18.74 -10.28 3.51
CA CYS A 71 -18.66 -11.71 3.18
C CYS A 71 -18.79 -12.65 4.40
N ARG A 72 -18.69 -12.11 5.62
CA ARG A 72 -18.63 -12.87 6.88
C ARG A 72 -19.87 -13.73 7.11
N ASP A 73 -21.05 -13.25 6.72
CA ASP A 73 -22.32 -13.96 6.95
C ASP A 73 -22.60 -15.04 5.88
N ALA A 74 -21.82 -15.08 4.79
CA ALA A 74 -22.09 -15.91 3.62
C ALA A 74 -21.14 -17.12 3.45
N ALA A 75 -20.06 -17.22 4.23
CA ALA A 75 -18.97 -18.17 3.95
C ALA A 75 -18.87 -19.33 4.96
N GLY A 76 -18.74 -20.57 4.46
CA GLY A 76 -18.22 -21.71 5.23
C GLY A 76 -16.68 -21.70 5.30
N ARG A 77 -16.07 -22.45 6.22
CA ARG A 77 -14.61 -22.40 6.53
C ARG A 77 -13.65 -22.46 5.33
N THR A 78 -13.91 -23.31 4.34
CA THR A 78 -13.04 -23.39 3.13
C THR A 78 -13.25 -22.20 2.20
N ALA A 79 -14.48 -21.69 2.11
CA ALA A 79 -14.79 -20.48 1.36
C ALA A 79 -14.19 -19.24 2.03
N GLU A 80 -14.06 -19.24 3.36
CA GLU A 80 -13.46 -18.16 4.15
C GLU A 80 -12.01 -17.90 3.72
N VAL A 81 -11.17 -18.93 3.60
CA VAL A 81 -9.76 -18.78 3.17
C VAL A 81 -9.65 -18.22 1.75
N ALA A 82 -10.47 -18.73 0.82
CA ALA A 82 -10.48 -18.25 -0.56
C ALA A 82 -10.96 -16.80 -0.68
N VAL A 83 -11.98 -16.43 0.11
CA VAL A 83 -12.50 -15.06 0.20
C VAL A 83 -11.44 -14.11 0.75
N VAL A 84 -10.76 -14.48 1.83
CA VAL A 84 -9.70 -13.66 2.42
C VAL A 84 -8.55 -13.42 1.44
N ARG A 85 -8.10 -14.48 0.72
CA ARG A 85 -7.04 -14.35 -0.29
C ARG A 85 -7.47 -13.43 -1.43
N ARG A 86 -8.69 -13.59 -1.94
CA ARG A 86 -9.25 -12.73 -2.99
C ARG A 86 -9.31 -11.27 -2.54
N ILE A 87 -9.83 -11.01 -1.34
CA ILE A 87 -9.89 -9.65 -0.79
C ILE A 87 -8.47 -9.07 -0.62
N GLY A 88 -7.50 -9.88 -0.20
CA GLY A 88 -6.09 -9.44 -0.15
C GLY A 88 -5.57 -8.93 -1.49
N VAL A 89 -5.84 -9.65 -2.59
CA VAL A 89 -5.48 -9.22 -3.95
C VAL A 89 -6.21 -7.92 -4.33
N GLU A 90 -7.51 -7.83 -4.04
CA GLU A 90 -8.30 -6.61 -4.31
C GLU A 90 -7.76 -5.39 -3.56
N VAL A 91 -7.34 -5.56 -2.29
CA VAL A 91 -6.73 -4.50 -1.47
C VAL A 91 -5.40 -4.03 -2.05
N ILE A 92 -4.54 -4.95 -2.48
CA ILE A 92 -3.25 -4.60 -3.09
C ILE A 92 -3.48 -3.82 -4.40
N ALA A 93 -4.43 -4.25 -5.23
CA ALA A 93 -4.80 -3.55 -6.45
C ALA A 93 -5.38 -2.15 -6.18
N ASP A 94 -6.28 -2.03 -5.21
CA ASP A 94 -6.87 -0.75 -4.80
C ASP A 94 -5.81 0.21 -4.24
N PHE A 95 -4.83 -0.29 -3.48
CA PHE A 95 -3.68 0.49 -3.03
C PHE A 95 -2.91 1.12 -4.19
N TRP A 96 -2.48 0.31 -5.17
CA TRP A 96 -1.71 0.80 -6.32
C TRP A 96 -2.53 1.77 -7.18
N SER A 97 -3.83 1.50 -7.35
CA SER A 97 -4.74 2.40 -8.07
C SER A 97 -4.84 3.77 -7.38
N ARG A 98 -4.98 3.81 -6.05
CA ARG A 98 -5.01 5.06 -5.28
C ARG A 98 -3.69 5.82 -5.39
N LEU A 99 -2.57 5.09 -5.29
CA LEU A 99 -1.25 5.69 -5.38
C LEU A 99 -1.03 6.36 -6.75
N ALA A 100 -1.42 5.69 -7.83
CA ALA A 100 -1.41 6.26 -9.18
C ALA A 100 -2.32 7.51 -9.29
N ALA A 101 -3.51 7.48 -8.69
CA ALA A 101 -4.44 8.62 -8.73
C ALA A 101 -3.90 9.88 -8.04
N PHE A 102 -3.09 9.75 -6.97
CA PHE A 102 -2.44 10.90 -6.32
C PHE A 102 -1.50 11.65 -7.27
N VAL A 103 -0.82 10.94 -8.17
CA VAL A 103 0.00 11.55 -9.25
C VAL A 103 -0.89 12.30 -10.23
N SER A 104 -1.92 11.62 -10.74
CA SER A 104 -2.76 12.15 -11.82
C SER A 104 -3.52 13.40 -11.40
N LEU A 105 -3.91 13.49 -10.12
CA LEU A 105 -4.62 14.65 -9.59
C LEU A 105 -3.71 15.83 -9.25
N ARG A 106 -2.37 15.66 -9.30
CA ARG A 106 -1.34 16.67 -8.91
C ARG A 106 -1.64 17.37 -7.58
N ARG A 107 -2.34 16.70 -6.67
CA ARG A 107 -2.68 17.22 -5.33
C ARG A 107 -1.68 16.67 -4.34
N LEU A 108 -0.48 17.20 -4.46
CA LEU A 108 0.62 16.78 -3.61
C LEU A 108 0.48 17.46 -2.23
N PRO A 109 0.77 16.75 -1.13
CA PRO A 109 0.73 17.33 0.21
C PRO A 109 1.63 18.57 0.34
N ARG A 110 1.33 19.43 1.32
CA ARG A 110 2.21 20.56 1.67
C ARG A 110 3.63 20.03 1.93
N ARG A 111 4.66 20.67 1.36
CA ARG A 111 6.10 20.27 1.40
C ARG A 111 6.55 19.28 0.33
N TRP A 112 5.72 18.93 -0.65
CA TRP A 112 6.18 18.16 -1.81
C TRP A 112 7.25 18.88 -2.63
N ASP A 113 7.18 20.20 -2.66
CA ASP A 113 8.17 21.12 -3.22
C ASP A 113 9.58 20.95 -2.61
N LEU A 114 9.67 20.34 -1.44
CA LEU A 114 10.94 20.03 -0.76
C LEU A 114 11.46 18.63 -1.04
N VAL A 115 10.71 17.78 -1.76
CA VAL A 115 11.18 16.47 -2.22
C VAL A 115 12.05 16.74 -3.45
N PRO A 116 13.38 16.65 -3.35
CA PRO A 116 14.25 16.88 -4.50
C PRO A 116 13.97 15.81 -5.56
N ASN A 117 13.86 16.22 -6.82
CA ASN A 117 13.79 15.31 -7.98
C ASN A 117 15.01 14.36 -8.06
N GLN A 118 16.05 14.63 -7.26
CA GLN A 118 17.24 13.82 -7.08
C GLN A 118 17.51 13.69 -5.57
N HIS A 119 16.75 12.84 -4.89
CA HIS A 119 17.21 12.38 -3.57
C HIS A 119 18.47 11.53 -3.78
N PRO A 120 19.50 11.65 -2.90
CA PRO A 120 20.68 10.79 -2.95
C PRO A 120 20.35 9.30 -2.75
N PHE A 121 19.12 8.98 -2.35
CA PHE A 121 18.55 7.64 -2.32
C PHE A 121 17.36 7.60 -3.29
N PRO A 122 17.31 6.64 -4.23
CA PRO A 122 16.14 6.48 -5.09
C PRO A 122 14.92 6.21 -4.20
N SER A 123 13.90 7.07 -4.28
CA SER A 123 12.63 6.79 -3.63
C SER A 123 12.00 5.63 -4.39
N PRO A 124 11.84 4.43 -3.81
CA PRO A 124 11.37 3.25 -4.53
C PRO A 124 9.97 3.46 -5.12
N PHE A 125 9.19 4.30 -4.45
CA PHE A 125 7.84 4.68 -4.86
C PHE A 125 7.81 5.80 -5.91
N LEU A 126 8.92 6.47 -6.26
CA LEU A 126 8.88 7.63 -7.17
C LEU A 126 9.88 7.52 -8.32
N ALA A 127 9.46 7.95 -9.50
CA ALA A 127 10.32 8.20 -10.65
C ALA A 127 10.01 9.57 -11.27
N SER A 128 10.94 10.08 -12.08
CA SER A 128 10.67 11.21 -12.96
C SER A 128 10.09 10.68 -14.27
N ASP A 129 9.04 11.33 -14.78
CA ASP A 129 8.63 11.18 -16.18
C ASP A 129 9.58 11.94 -17.11
N ASP A 130 9.44 11.71 -18.43
CA ASP A 130 10.24 12.34 -19.49
C ASP A 130 10.10 13.87 -19.56
N VAL A 131 9.11 14.44 -18.87
CA VAL A 131 8.80 15.89 -18.82
C VAL A 131 9.19 16.50 -17.47
N GLY A 132 9.84 15.74 -16.59
CA GLY A 132 10.28 16.19 -15.26
C GLY A 132 9.17 16.21 -14.20
N GLY A 133 8.02 15.59 -14.47
CA GLY A 133 6.96 15.31 -13.50
C GLY A 133 7.30 14.11 -12.61
N VAL A 134 6.78 14.09 -11.39
CA VAL A 134 7.00 12.97 -10.46
C VAL A 134 5.86 11.96 -10.58
N ILE A 135 6.19 10.71 -10.89
CA ILE A 135 5.24 9.58 -10.97
C ILE A 135 5.49 8.58 -9.84
N PHE A 136 4.43 7.92 -9.38
CA PHE A 136 4.55 6.81 -8.45
C PHE A 136 4.85 5.52 -9.22
N VAL A 137 5.91 4.81 -8.83
CA VAL A 137 6.31 3.54 -9.46
C VAL A 137 5.57 2.40 -8.76
N GLY A 138 4.78 1.65 -9.53
CA GLY A 138 4.18 0.39 -9.08
C GLY A 138 5.11 -0.80 -9.28
N PRO A 139 4.74 -2.00 -8.81
CA PRO A 139 5.44 -3.23 -9.19
C PRO A 139 5.31 -3.34 -10.71
N ALA A 140 6.45 -3.45 -11.40
CA ALA A 140 6.59 -3.29 -12.84
C ALA A 140 5.44 -3.92 -13.64
N ALA A 141 4.43 -3.12 -13.97
CA ALA A 141 3.35 -3.53 -14.87
C ALA A 141 3.65 -3.12 -16.31
N ASP A 142 4.63 -2.22 -16.54
CA ASP A 142 4.85 -1.60 -17.85
C ASP A 142 6.31 -1.60 -18.32
N SER A 143 7.14 -2.55 -17.90
CA SER A 143 8.33 -2.88 -18.70
C SER A 143 7.90 -3.86 -19.80
N PRO A 144 7.82 -3.44 -21.08
CA PRO A 144 7.66 -4.41 -22.16
C PRO A 144 8.84 -5.40 -22.08
N PRO A 145 8.63 -6.70 -22.35
CA PRO A 145 9.72 -7.66 -22.36
C PRO A 145 10.79 -7.15 -23.33
N ALA A 146 12.04 -7.12 -22.89
CA ALA A 146 13.17 -6.78 -23.73
C ALA A 146 13.15 -7.73 -24.94
N SER A 147 12.90 -7.17 -26.13
CA SER A 147 13.00 -7.92 -27.37
C SER A 147 14.45 -8.41 -27.55
N PRO A 148 14.66 -9.65 -28.02
CA PRO A 148 15.98 -10.19 -28.32
C PRO A 148 16.68 -9.50 -29.50
#